data_AF-A0A8X7X9Q5-F1
#
_entry.id   AF-A0A8X7X9Q5-F1
#
_cell.length_a   1.000
_cell.length_b   1.000
_cell.length_c   1.000
_cell.angle_alpha   90.00
_cell.angle_beta   90.00
_cell.angle_gamma   90.00
#
_symmetry.space_group_name_H-M   'P 1'
#
loop_
_entity.id
_entity.type
_entity.pdbx_description
1 polymer ?
#
loop_
_entity_poly.entity_id
_entity_poly.type
_entity_poly.pdbx_seq_one_letter_code
_entity_poly.pdbx_strand_id
1 'polypeptide(L)'
;MSAKEEGRTANHGQSGRDAWRQPRRRLDERILWLLCLHRLLEQWGANGDQGSAGPAGPAGPRGPAGPSGPSGKDGQNGHPGVIGPPGSRGPPGHIGPAGPPGLPGPAGIAGAPGGGYEISGLEGDYRADQAALRAKDYEVDATLKSLNTQIENLLTPEGSRKNPARTCRDIRLSHPDWTSGYYWIDPNQGCTMDAIQVHCDFTTGETCIYPNPASFPRKNWYRSDKDKKHVWFGENINGGIQFEYNDDSISPQSMATQLAFMRLLANHASQNITYHCKNSIAYMDEEAGNLKKAVLLQGSNDVELRAEGNSRFTFSVLEDGCTRQTGQWGKTVIEYRTSKPSRLPILDIAPLDIGGDDQEFGLDIGPVCFK
;
A
#
# COMPACT_ATOMS: atom_id res chain seq x y z
N MET A 1 72.59 -52.47 -36.49
CA MET A 1 72.74 -52.59 -35.03
C MET A 1 72.87 -51.18 -34.47
N SER A 2 72.01 -50.82 -33.50
CA SER A 2 72.04 -49.76 -32.45
C SER A 2 72.75 -48.43 -32.72
N ALA A 3 72.29 -47.23 -32.31
CA ALA A 3 71.39 -46.73 -31.26
C ALA A 3 70.97 -45.28 -31.65
N LYS A 4 69.74 -44.78 -31.38
CA LYS A 4 69.30 -43.93 -30.23
C LYS A 4 70.25 -42.78 -29.86
N GLU A 5 69.87 -41.54 -29.52
CA GLU A 5 68.63 -40.74 -29.44
C GLU A 5 69.03 -39.28 -29.05
N GLU A 6 68.08 -38.33 -29.00
CA GLU A 6 68.13 -36.96 -28.43
C GLU A 6 68.74 -35.83 -29.29
N GLY A 7 68.21 -34.60 -29.38
CA GLY A 7 67.08 -33.93 -28.75
C GLY A 7 67.23 -32.40 -28.88
N ARG A 8 66.10 -31.67 -28.86
CA ARG A 8 65.88 -30.22 -28.60
C ARG A 8 65.83 -29.17 -29.74
N THR A 9 64.63 -28.57 -29.78
CA THR A 9 64.25 -27.13 -29.94
C THR A 9 64.52 -26.40 -31.24
N ALA A 10 63.44 -25.95 -31.91
CA ALA A 10 63.39 -24.68 -32.63
C ALA A 10 61.94 -24.20 -32.84
N ASN A 11 61.84 -22.87 -32.98
CA ASN A 11 60.68 -22.00 -32.94
C ASN A 11 59.74 -22.05 -34.15
N HIS A 12 58.54 -21.48 -33.88
CA HIS A 12 57.56 -20.87 -34.77
C HIS A 12 57.92 -20.60 -36.24
N GLY A 13 56.98 -20.96 -37.13
CA GLY A 13 56.96 -20.48 -38.52
C GLY A 13 55.86 -21.09 -39.40
N GLN A 14 54.66 -20.50 -39.34
CA GLN A 14 53.68 -20.28 -40.42
C GLN A 14 53.02 -21.43 -41.22
N SER A 15 51.69 -21.28 -41.26
CA SER A 15 50.78 -21.42 -42.43
C SER A 15 50.27 -22.81 -42.81
N GLY A 16 48.95 -23.00 -42.62
CA GLY A 16 48.17 -23.85 -43.53
C GLY A 16 46.91 -24.47 -42.93
N ARG A 17 45.76 -23.91 -43.32
CA ARG A 17 44.54 -24.62 -43.73
C ARG A 17 43.61 -25.23 -42.67
N ASP A 18 42.43 -24.60 -42.63
CA ASP A 18 41.10 -25.20 -42.78
C ASP A 18 40.38 -25.87 -41.59
N ALA A 19 39.11 -25.45 -41.51
CA ALA A 19 37.92 -26.11 -40.99
C ALA A 19 37.40 -25.70 -39.59
N TRP A 20 36.09 -25.43 -39.60
CA TRP A 20 35.15 -25.22 -38.49
C TRP A 20 34.89 -23.79 -37.99
N ARG A 21 34.36 -22.93 -38.87
CA ARG A 21 33.38 -21.90 -38.45
C ARG A 21 31.96 -22.46 -38.64
N GLN A 22 31.27 -22.72 -37.54
CA GLN A 22 29.81 -22.88 -37.50
C GLN A 22 29.14 -21.50 -37.35
N PRO A 23 28.07 -21.20 -38.08
CA PRO A 23 27.30 -19.96 -37.88
C PRO A 23 26.33 -20.12 -36.71
N ARG A 24 26.39 -19.20 -35.73
CA ARG A 24 25.33 -19.06 -34.71
C ARG A 24 24.02 -18.69 -35.43
N ARG A 25 23.09 -19.63 -35.52
CA ARG A 25 21.72 -19.35 -35.95
C ARG A 25 21.07 -18.47 -34.89
N ARG A 26 20.58 -17.31 -35.36
CA ARG A 26 19.76 -16.36 -34.62
C ARG A 26 18.43 -17.06 -34.34
N LEU A 27 18.17 -17.42 -33.09
CA LEU A 27 16.87 -17.92 -32.64
C LEU A 27 15.89 -16.73 -32.60
N ASP A 28 14.76 -16.90 -33.27
CA ASP A 28 13.66 -15.93 -33.37
C ASP A 28 12.93 -15.86 -32.02
N GLU A 29 12.77 -14.67 -31.45
CA GLU A 29 12.17 -14.43 -30.13
C GLU A 29 10.70 -14.88 -30.03
N ARG A 30 10.05 -15.16 -31.16
CA ARG A 30 8.69 -15.74 -31.20
C ARG A 30 8.65 -17.21 -30.76
N ILE A 31 9.73 -17.97 -30.91
CA ILE A 31 9.80 -19.39 -30.51
C ILE A 31 10.04 -19.52 -29.01
N LEU A 32 10.73 -18.56 -28.39
CA LEU A 32 10.97 -18.53 -26.94
C LEU A 32 9.66 -18.29 -26.15
N TRP A 33 8.74 -17.51 -26.70
CA TRP A 33 7.40 -17.27 -26.13
C TRP A 33 6.52 -18.52 -26.15
N LEU A 34 6.53 -19.29 -27.25
CA LEU A 34 5.73 -20.52 -27.38
C LEU A 34 6.23 -21.66 -26.47
N LEU A 35 7.54 -21.74 -26.22
CA LEU A 35 8.11 -22.73 -25.29
C LEU A 35 7.92 -22.35 -23.81
N CYS A 36 7.72 -21.07 -23.49
CA CYS A 36 7.40 -20.62 -22.13
C CYS A 36 5.92 -20.86 -21.80
N LEU A 37 5.01 -20.66 -22.78
CA LEU A 37 3.58 -20.91 -22.60
C LEU A 37 3.23 -22.40 -22.41
N HIS A 38 3.99 -23.31 -23.02
CA HIS A 38 3.79 -24.75 -22.85
C HIS A 38 4.30 -25.29 -21.50
N ARG A 39 5.23 -24.59 -20.83
CA ARG A 39 5.80 -25.02 -19.54
C ARG A 39 5.07 -24.46 -18.31
N LEU A 40 4.13 -23.53 -18.52
CA LEU A 40 3.28 -22.93 -17.50
C LEU A 40 1.96 -23.68 -17.23
N LEU A 41 1.68 -24.75 -18.00
CA LEU A 41 0.43 -25.53 -17.86
C LEU A 41 0.57 -26.85 -17.08
N GLU A 42 1.76 -27.21 -16.58
CA GLU A 42 1.96 -28.47 -15.84
C GLU A 42 2.38 -28.27 -14.36
N GLN A 43 2.30 -27.06 -13.82
CA GLN A 43 2.70 -26.79 -12.43
C GLN A 43 1.72 -25.87 -11.67
N TRP A 44 0.43 -26.09 -11.86
CA TRP A 44 -0.58 -25.79 -10.83
C TRP A 44 -1.13 -27.10 -10.30
N GLY A 45 -0.72 -27.43 -9.07
CA GLY A 45 -1.43 -28.42 -8.26
C GLY A 45 -2.89 -27.99 -8.10
N ALA A 46 -3.79 -28.95 -8.06
CA ALA A 46 -5.22 -28.74 -7.88
C ALA A 46 -5.49 -27.75 -6.74
N ASN A 47 -6.02 -26.57 -7.07
CA ASN A 47 -6.70 -25.74 -6.10
C ASN A 47 -7.86 -26.58 -5.54
N GLY A 48 -7.94 -26.68 -4.22
CA GLY A 48 -9.10 -27.27 -3.56
C GLY A 48 -10.37 -26.55 -3.99
N ASP A 49 -11.47 -27.31 -4.06
CA ASP A 49 -12.78 -26.81 -4.48
C ASP A 49 -13.11 -25.49 -3.77
N GLN A 50 -13.44 -24.47 -4.57
CA GLN A 50 -13.94 -23.19 -4.07
C GLN A 50 -15.19 -23.47 -3.23
N GLY A 51 -15.15 -23.08 -1.95
CA GLY A 51 -16.31 -23.17 -1.06
C GLY A 51 -17.54 -22.55 -1.72
N SER A 52 -18.68 -23.22 -1.58
CA SER A 52 -19.96 -22.75 -2.13
C SER A 52 -20.24 -21.30 -1.71
N ALA A 53 -20.72 -20.50 -2.66
CA ALA A 53 -21.13 -19.13 -2.37
C ALA A 53 -22.15 -19.14 -1.21
N GLY A 54 -21.92 -18.28 -0.21
CA GLY A 54 -22.84 -18.13 0.90
C GLY A 54 -24.27 -17.81 0.42
N PRO A 55 -25.31 -18.23 1.15
CA PRO A 55 -26.69 -17.97 0.76
C PRO A 55 -26.91 -16.47 0.57
N ALA A 56 -27.66 -16.11 -0.47
CA ALA A 56 -28.06 -14.72 -0.70
C ALA A 56 -28.75 -14.17 0.56
N GLY A 57 -28.32 -12.99 1.01
CA GLY A 57 -28.92 -12.34 2.17
C GLY A 57 -30.43 -12.15 2.00
N PRO A 58 -31.21 -12.15 3.09
CA PRO A 58 -32.66 -11.96 3.01
C PRO A 58 -32.98 -10.64 2.31
N ALA A 59 -34.06 -10.64 1.53
CA ALA A 59 -34.56 -9.43 0.87
C ALA A 59 -34.80 -8.34 1.92
N GLY A 60 -34.29 -7.13 1.66
CA GLY A 60 -34.51 -5.99 2.55
C GLY A 60 -36.00 -5.72 2.77
N PRO A 61 -36.40 -5.22 3.95
CA PRO A 61 -37.79 -4.91 4.22
C PRO A 61 -38.35 -3.92 3.20
N ARG A 62 -39.61 -4.10 2.81
CA ARG A 62 -40.32 -3.19 1.91
C ARG A 62 -40.28 -1.78 2.51
N GLY A 63 -39.83 -0.82 1.71
CA GLY A 63 -39.80 0.60 2.12
C GLY A 63 -41.20 1.08 2.54
N PRO A 64 -41.28 2.04 3.48
CA PRO A 64 -42.55 2.60 3.93
C PRO A 64 -43.34 3.19 2.76
N ALA A 65 -44.67 3.17 2.86
CA ALA A 65 -45.54 3.79 1.86
C ALA A 65 -45.20 5.28 1.72
N GLY A 66 -45.10 5.76 0.47
CA GLY A 66 -44.86 7.17 0.20
C GLY A 66 -46.00 8.04 0.76
N PRO A 67 -45.71 9.27 1.20
CA PRO A 67 -46.73 10.18 1.70
C PRO A 67 -47.77 10.46 0.61
N SER A 68 -49.04 10.61 1.01
CA SER A 68 -50.13 10.97 0.09
C SER A 68 -49.83 12.32 -0.57
N GLY A 69 -50.02 12.38 -1.90
CA GLY A 69 -49.82 13.61 -2.66
C GLY A 69 -50.80 14.71 -2.25
N PRO A 70 -50.41 16.00 -2.38
CA PRO A 70 -51.31 17.11 -2.09
C PRO A 70 -52.48 17.17 -3.08
N SER A 71 -53.64 17.65 -2.63
CA SER A 71 -54.84 17.82 -3.46
C SER A 71 -54.56 18.72 -4.67
N GLY A 72 -55.07 18.31 -5.83
CA GLY A 72 -54.96 19.06 -7.08
C GLY A 72 -55.73 20.38 -7.03
N LYS A 73 -55.18 21.39 -7.71
CA LYS A 73 -55.78 22.71 -7.95
C LYS A 73 -56.73 22.66 -9.16
N ASP A 74 -57.84 23.40 -9.08
CA ASP A 74 -58.90 23.43 -10.10
C ASP A 74 -58.41 23.92 -11.48
N GLY A 75 -58.97 23.31 -12.54
CA GLY A 75 -58.52 23.50 -13.92
C GLY A 75 -59.14 24.70 -14.65
N GLN A 76 -58.43 25.22 -15.66
CA GLN A 76 -58.96 26.15 -16.67
C GLN A 76 -59.02 25.49 -18.06
N ASN A 77 -60.03 25.91 -18.83
CA ASN A 77 -60.42 25.42 -20.16
C ASN A 77 -59.32 25.58 -21.24
N GLY A 78 -59.28 24.67 -22.22
CA GLY A 78 -58.20 24.58 -23.22
C GLY A 78 -58.61 24.78 -24.69
N HIS A 79 -57.60 24.66 -25.58
CA HIS A 79 -57.53 24.16 -27.00
C HIS A 79 -56.18 24.66 -27.61
N PRO A 80 -55.52 24.06 -28.64
CA PRO A 80 -55.89 22.99 -29.60
C PRO A 80 -54.92 21.75 -29.62
N GLY A 81 -55.33 20.63 -30.25
CA GLY A 81 -54.64 19.31 -30.22
C GLY A 81 -53.79 18.97 -31.47
N VAL A 82 -53.32 17.75 -31.75
CA VAL A 82 -52.89 16.56 -30.97
C VAL A 82 -51.66 16.02 -31.74
N ILE A 83 -50.53 15.80 -31.08
CA ILE A 83 -49.41 15.02 -31.67
C ILE A 83 -49.63 13.55 -31.28
N GLY A 84 -49.57 12.65 -32.27
CA GLY A 84 -49.87 11.23 -32.10
C GLY A 84 -48.98 10.54 -31.04
N PRO A 85 -49.51 9.56 -30.29
CA PRO A 85 -48.74 8.89 -29.25
C PRO A 85 -47.59 8.05 -29.86
N PRO A 86 -46.40 8.04 -29.24
CA PRO A 86 -45.34 7.09 -29.55
C PRO A 86 -45.82 5.65 -29.36
N GLY A 87 -45.40 4.75 -30.26
CA GLY A 87 -45.82 3.35 -30.26
C GLY A 87 -45.56 2.62 -28.93
N SER A 88 -46.45 1.70 -28.58
CA SER A 88 -46.38 0.90 -27.36
C SER A 88 -45.09 0.09 -27.27
N ARG A 89 -44.40 0.18 -26.13
CA ARG A 89 -43.26 -0.68 -25.78
C ARG A 89 -43.71 -2.15 -25.79
N GLY A 90 -42.94 -3.01 -26.47
CA GLY A 90 -43.25 -4.44 -26.57
C GLY A 90 -43.38 -5.12 -25.19
N PRO A 91 -44.17 -6.19 -25.09
CA PRO A 91 -44.38 -6.90 -23.83
C PRO A 91 -43.06 -7.46 -23.29
N PRO A 92 -42.86 -7.51 -21.96
CA PRO A 92 -41.71 -8.18 -21.35
C PRO A 92 -41.63 -9.65 -21.77
N GLY A 93 -40.42 -10.14 -22.02
CA GLY A 93 -40.17 -11.54 -22.34
C GLY A 93 -40.66 -12.48 -21.23
N HIS A 94 -41.11 -13.66 -21.62
CA HIS A 94 -41.67 -14.67 -20.73
C HIS A 94 -40.62 -15.16 -19.71
N ILE A 95 -41.04 -15.32 -18.46
CA ILE A 95 -40.21 -15.90 -17.39
C ILE A 95 -39.88 -17.35 -17.76
N GLY A 96 -38.60 -17.71 -17.70
CA GLY A 96 -38.14 -19.07 -17.97
C GLY A 96 -38.70 -20.09 -16.96
N PRO A 97 -38.84 -21.37 -17.34
CA PRO A 97 -39.38 -22.40 -16.45
C PRO A 97 -38.48 -22.60 -15.22
N ALA A 98 -39.09 -22.92 -14.08
CA ALA A 98 -38.37 -23.23 -12.85
C ALA A 98 -37.47 -24.46 -13.03
N GLY A 99 -36.25 -24.41 -12.48
CA GLY A 99 -35.34 -25.55 -12.48
C GLY A 99 -35.89 -26.73 -11.65
N PRO A 100 -35.49 -27.97 -11.97
CA PRO A 100 -35.93 -29.15 -11.24
C PRO A 100 -35.45 -29.11 -9.77
N PRO A 101 -36.20 -29.72 -8.82
CA PRO A 101 -35.78 -29.81 -7.42
C PRO A 101 -34.42 -30.51 -7.28
N GLY A 102 -33.57 -29.99 -6.39
CA GLY A 102 -32.27 -30.62 -6.08
C GLY A 102 -32.45 -32.01 -5.47
N LEU A 103 -31.46 -32.88 -5.72
CA LEU A 103 -31.43 -34.24 -5.15
C LEU A 103 -31.35 -34.20 -3.61
N PRO A 104 -31.97 -35.16 -2.90
CA PRO A 104 -31.83 -35.28 -1.45
C PRO A 104 -30.37 -35.40 -1.04
N GLY A 105 -29.96 -34.68 0.01
CA GLY A 105 -28.61 -34.76 0.56
C GLY A 105 -28.28 -36.17 1.07
N PRO A 106 -26.99 -36.58 1.06
CA PRO A 106 -26.58 -37.86 1.59
C PRO A 106 -26.90 -38.00 3.07
N ALA A 107 -27.19 -39.22 3.51
CA ALA A 107 -27.49 -39.53 4.91
C ALA A 107 -26.33 -39.14 5.84
N GLY A 108 -26.65 -38.54 6.98
CA GLY A 108 -25.67 -38.18 8.00
C GLY A 108 -24.89 -39.40 8.50
N ILE A 109 -23.61 -39.17 8.80
CA ILE A 109 -22.71 -40.21 9.31
C ILE A 109 -23.23 -40.69 10.68
N ALA A 110 -23.30 -42.01 10.86
CA ALA A 110 -23.74 -42.62 12.11
C ALA A 110 -22.87 -42.14 13.28
N GLY A 111 -23.50 -41.70 14.38
CA GLY A 111 -22.81 -41.31 15.60
C GLY A 111 -21.94 -42.44 16.14
N ALA A 112 -20.73 -42.11 16.59
CA ALA A 112 -19.83 -43.07 17.22
C ALA A 112 -20.53 -43.75 18.41
N PRO A 113 -20.38 -45.06 18.60
CA PRO A 113 -21.05 -45.78 19.68
C PRO A 113 -20.63 -45.21 21.03
N GLY A 114 -21.62 -44.80 21.82
CA GLY A 114 -21.43 -44.40 23.21
C GLY A 114 -20.86 -45.57 24.00
N GLY A 115 -19.60 -45.43 24.44
CA GLY A 115 -18.99 -46.33 25.41
C GLY A 115 -19.79 -46.29 26.69
N GLY A 116 -20.55 -47.36 26.95
CA GLY A 116 -21.29 -47.56 28.18
C GLY A 116 -20.34 -47.54 29.37
N TYR A 117 -20.71 -46.74 30.37
CA TYR A 117 -20.15 -46.82 31.71
C TYR A 117 -20.77 -48.07 32.37
N GLU A 118 -20.00 -49.14 32.50
CA GLU A 118 -20.34 -50.20 33.44
C GLU A 118 -19.87 -49.78 34.84
N ILE A 119 -20.83 -49.41 35.68
CA ILE A 119 -20.63 -49.28 37.13
C ILE A 119 -20.72 -50.70 37.71
N SER A 120 -19.57 -51.36 37.88
CA SER A 120 -19.43 -52.60 38.66
C SER A 120 -17.95 -52.82 38.97
N GLY A 121 -17.54 -52.43 40.18
CA GLY A 121 -16.17 -52.65 40.64
C GLY A 121 -15.70 -51.58 41.63
N LEU A 122 -16.37 -51.48 42.77
CA LEU A 122 -15.78 -50.89 43.97
C LEU A 122 -14.62 -51.80 44.41
N GLU A 123 -13.39 -51.43 44.03
CA GLU A 123 -12.13 -51.59 44.77
C GLU A 123 -10.97 -51.39 43.78
N GLY A 124 -10.51 -50.15 43.67
CA GLY A 124 -9.33 -49.80 42.91
C GLY A 124 -8.90 -48.40 43.31
N ASP A 125 -7.84 -48.32 44.10
CA ASP A 125 -7.13 -47.10 44.51
C ASP A 125 -7.22 -45.99 43.44
N TYR A 126 -7.95 -44.91 43.74
CA TYR A 126 -7.76 -43.63 43.06
C TYR A 126 -6.41 -43.06 43.50
N ARG A 127 -5.32 -43.64 42.99
CA ARG A 127 -4.00 -43.03 43.08
C ARG A 127 -3.98 -41.85 42.13
N ALA A 128 -3.90 -40.64 42.68
CA ALA A 128 -3.69 -39.38 41.96
C ALA A 128 -2.36 -39.32 41.16
N ASP A 129 -1.65 -40.45 41.01
CA ASP A 129 -0.30 -40.59 40.46
C ASP A 129 -0.24 -41.35 39.13
N GLN A 130 -1.34 -41.42 38.39
CA GLN A 130 -1.31 -42.03 37.06
C GLN A 130 -0.72 -41.06 36.03
N ALA A 131 0.52 -41.31 35.62
CA ALA A 131 1.29 -40.44 34.71
C ALA A 131 0.56 -40.12 33.38
N ALA A 132 -0.30 -41.02 32.89
CA ALA A 132 -1.07 -40.84 31.67
C ALA A 132 -2.20 -39.79 31.79
N LEU A 133 -2.78 -39.60 32.98
CA LEU A 133 -3.78 -38.55 33.25
C LEU A 133 -3.11 -37.17 33.32
N ARG A 134 -1.97 -37.06 34.01
CA ARG A 134 -1.17 -35.82 34.05
C ARG A 134 -0.69 -35.36 32.67
N ALA A 135 -0.37 -36.28 31.77
CA ALA A 135 0.04 -35.94 30.40
C ALA A 135 -1.11 -35.33 29.59
N LYS A 136 -2.35 -35.84 29.75
CA LYS A 136 -3.54 -35.26 29.13
C LYS A 136 -3.92 -33.92 29.75
N ASP A 137 -3.79 -33.79 31.07
CA ASP A 137 -4.03 -32.52 31.76
C ASP A 137 -3.04 -31.45 31.30
N TYR A 138 -1.76 -31.81 31.11
CA TYR A 138 -0.74 -30.90 30.56
C TYR A 138 -1.04 -30.49 29.10
N GLU A 139 -1.56 -31.40 28.28
CA GLU A 139 -1.97 -31.09 26.91
C GLU A 139 -3.18 -30.12 26.90
N VAL A 140 -4.18 -30.38 27.73
CA VAL A 140 -5.35 -29.48 27.88
C VAL A 140 -4.91 -28.12 28.40
N ASP A 141 -4.07 -28.04 29.42
CA ASP A 141 -3.55 -26.77 29.96
C ASP A 141 -2.74 -26.00 28.91
N ALA A 142 -1.94 -26.69 28.10
CA ALA A 142 -1.21 -26.08 26.99
C ALA A 142 -2.17 -25.51 25.93
N THR A 143 -3.24 -26.23 25.59
CA THR A 143 -4.26 -25.73 24.64
C THR A 143 -5.03 -24.53 25.20
N LEU A 144 -5.42 -24.56 26.48
CA LEU A 144 -6.11 -23.44 27.13
C LEU A 144 -5.21 -22.20 27.19
N LYS A 145 -3.93 -22.36 27.52
CA LYS A 145 -2.97 -21.26 27.50
C LYS A 145 -2.79 -20.69 26.10
N SER A 146 -2.72 -21.55 25.08
CA SER A 146 -2.65 -21.13 23.67
C SER A 146 -3.89 -20.34 23.25
N LEU A 147 -5.10 -20.82 23.59
CA LEU A 147 -6.35 -20.13 23.29
C LEU A 147 -6.47 -18.80 24.01
N ASN A 148 -6.12 -18.74 25.30
CA ASN A 148 -6.09 -17.49 26.05
C ASN A 148 -5.13 -16.48 25.42
N THR A 149 -3.94 -16.93 25.00
CA THR A 149 -2.97 -16.08 24.30
C THR A 149 -3.52 -15.57 22.96
N GLN A 150 -4.24 -16.42 22.21
CA GLN A 150 -4.88 -16.00 20.96
C GLN A 150 -5.98 -14.96 21.19
N ILE A 151 -6.78 -15.13 22.23
CA ILE A 151 -7.82 -14.16 22.61
C ILE A 151 -7.18 -12.84 23.04
N GLU A 152 -6.14 -12.88 23.86
CA GLU A 152 -5.38 -11.68 24.28
C GLU A 152 -4.80 -10.93 23.07
N ASN A 153 -4.23 -11.63 22.09
CA ASN A 153 -3.71 -11.01 20.87
C ASN A 153 -4.79 -10.30 20.03
N LEU A 154 -6.04 -10.78 20.08
CA LEU A 154 -7.18 -10.14 19.41
C LEU A 154 -7.69 -8.92 20.18
N LEU A 155 -7.66 -8.99 21.52
CA LEU A 155 -8.17 -7.92 22.38
C LEU A 155 -7.17 -6.77 22.54
N THR A 156 -5.88 -7.09 22.66
CA THR A 156 -4.79 -6.15 22.93
C THR A 156 -3.61 -6.45 22.00
N PRO A 157 -3.73 -6.14 20.70
CA PRO A 157 -2.68 -6.44 19.73
C PRO A 157 -1.36 -5.76 20.11
N GLU A 158 -0.28 -6.51 19.99
CA GLU A 158 1.08 -6.09 20.33
C GLU A 158 1.72 -5.19 19.27
N GLY A 159 1.09 -4.96 18.12
CA GLY A 159 1.71 -4.18 17.03
C GLY A 159 2.91 -4.90 16.40
N SER A 160 2.90 -6.24 16.40
CA SER A 160 3.86 -7.05 15.64
C SER A 160 3.31 -7.32 14.23
N ARG A 161 4.15 -7.78 13.30
CA ARG A 161 3.68 -8.12 11.94
C ARG A 161 2.60 -9.23 11.94
N LYS A 162 2.61 -10.11 12.94
CA LYS A 162 1.60 -11.18 13.07
C LYS A 162 0.31 -10.66 13.69
N ASN A 163 0.42 -9.76 14.66
CA ASN A 163 -0.71 -9.17 15.38
C ASN A 163 -0.60 -7.64 15.33
N PRO A 164 -0.83 -7.02 14.16
CA PRO A 164 -0.74 -5.58 14.02
C PRO A 164 -1.89 -4.92 14.78
N ALA A 165 -1.63 -3.76 15.36
CA ALA A 165 -2.68 -2.94 15.95
C ALA A 165 -3.31 -2.03 14.89
N ARG A 166 -4.45 -1.40 15.17
CA ARG A 166 -5.08 -0.52 14.17
C ARG A 166 -4.33 0.79 13.97
N THR A 167 -3.88 1.43 15.05
CA THR A 167 -3.04 2.65 15.03
C THR A 167 -2.04 2.65 16.18
N CYS A 168 -1.02 3.51 16.12
CA CYS A 168 -0.11 3.69 17.26
C CYS A 168 -0.82 4.18 18.53
N ARG A 169 -1.92 4.93 18.37
CA ARG A 169 -2.75 5.36 19.49
C ARG A 169 -3.38 4.17 20.21
N ASP A 170 -3.83 3.16 19.48
CA ASP A 170 -4.43 1.95 20.05
C ASP A 170 -3.39 1.11 20.81
N ILE A 171 -2.16 1.02 20.27
CA ILE A 171 -1.02 0.39 20.98
C ILE A 171 -0.76 1.13 22.30
N ARG A 172 -0.68 2.47 22.26
CA ARG A 172 -0.42 3.30 23.45
C ARG A 172 -1.49 3.14 24.53
N LEU A 173 -2.76 3.02 24.15
CA LEU A 173 -3.86 2.83 25.08
C LEU A 173 -3.85 1.43 25.70
N SER A 174 -3.46 0.41 24.94
CA SER A 174 -3.41 -0.98 25.39
C SER A 174 -2.16 -1.27 26.22
N HIS A 175 -1.03 -0.63 25.88
CA HIS A 175 0.29 -0.86 26.48
C HIS A 175 0.95 0.45 26.94
N PRO A 176 0.54 1.03 28.09
CA PRO A 176 1.04 2.33 28.55
C PRO A 176 2.50 2.36 29.02
N ASP A 177 3.14 1.21 29.20
CA ASP A 177 4.54 1.14 29.63
C ASP A 177 5.51 1.03 28.44
N TRP A 178 4.99 0.93 27.22
CA TRP A 178 5.80 0.78 26.02
C TRP A 178 6.40 2.09 25.54
N THR A 179 7.54 1.97 24.85
CA THR A 179 8.37 3.09 24.39
C THR A 179 8.17 3.37 22.90
N SER A 180 8.38 4.61 22.48
CA SER A 180 8.36 4.98 21.05
C SER A 180 9.33 4.10 20.23
N GLY A 181 8.94 3.77 19.01
CA GLY A 181 9.72 2.88 18.15
C GLY A 181 8.96 2.40 16.92
N TYR A 182 9.49 1.38 16.25
CA TYR A 182 8.86 0.79 15.06
C TYR A 182 7.87 -0.31 15.43
N TYR A 183 6.66 -0.20 14.91
CA TYR A 183 5.58 -1.15 15.10
C TYR A 183 4.87 -1.43 13.77
N TRP A 184 4.08 -2.50 13.73
CA TRP A 184 3.21 -2.83 12.61
C TRP A 184 1.78 -2.46 12.95
N ILE A 185 1.14 -1.75 12.03
CA ILE A 185 -0.27 -1.38 12.15
C ILE A 185 -1.05 -1.80 10.90
N ASP A 186 -2.34 -2.02 11.10
CA ASP A 186 -3.30 -2.38 10.08
C ASP A 186 -4.59 -1.51 10.16
N PRO A 187 -4.53 -0.27 9.63
CA PRO A 187 -5.65 0.69 9.70
C PRO A 187 -6.94 0.24 9.01
N ASN A 188 -6.83 -0.41 7.84
CA ASN A 188 -7.97 -0.93 7.08
C ASN A 188 -8.54 -2.23 7.68
N GLN A 189 -7.78 -2.91 8.54
CA GLN A 189 -8.11 -4.20 9.15
C GLN A 189 -8.32 -5.31 8.10
N GLY A 190 -8.76 -6.48 8.58
CA GLY A 190 -9.07 -7.61 7.72
C GLY A 190 -7.84 -8.49 7.53
N CYS A 191 -7.25 -8.47 6.34
CA CYS A 191 -6.13 -9.35 6.03
C CYS A 191 -4.81 -8.71 6.49
N THR A 192 -4.24 -9.16 7.60
CA THR A 192 -3.01 -8.57 8.19
C THR A 192 -1.74 -8.65 7.32
N MET A 193 -1.81 -9.23 6.12
CA MET A 193 -0.70 -9.32 5.18
C MET A 193 -0.36 -7.98 4.52
N ASP A 194 -1.31 -7.04 4.47
CA ASP A 194 -1.11 -5.68 3.95
C ASP A 194 -0.86 -4.64 5.05
N ALA A 195 -0.60 -5.10 6.28
CA ALA A 195 -0.19 -4.27 7.40
C ALA A 195 1.11 -3.52 7.06
N ILE A 196 1.26 -2.33 7.64
CA ILE A 196 2.36 -1.42 7.34
C ILE A 196 3.25 -1.20 8.57
N GLN A 197 4.56 -1.11 8.34
CA GLN A 197 5.50 -0.72 9.39
C GLN A 197 5.50 0.80 9.53
N VAL A 198 5.37 1.28 10.77
CA VAL A 198 5.33 2.70 11.10
C VAL A 198 6.18 2.99 12.32
N HIS A 199 6.58 4.24 12.49
CA HIS A 199 7.16 4.70 13.74
C HIS A 199 6.06 5.29 14.62
N CYS A 200 5.85 4.68 15.78
CA CYS A 200 4.96 5.19 16.80
C CYS A 200 5.73 6.08 17.76
N ASP A 201 5.38 7.37 17.80
CA ASP A 201 5.86 8.25 18.85
C ASP A 201 4.81 8.35 19.96
N PHE A 202 5.04 7.64 21.06
CA PHE A 202 4.13 7.63 22.21
C PHE A 202 4.23 8.88 23.08
N THR A 203 5.24 9.74 22.86
CA THR A 203 5.35 11.02 23.56
C THR A 203 4.38 12.05 22.95
N THR A 204 4.30 12.10 21.62
CA THR A 204 3.38 12.99 20.89
C THR A 204 2.03 12.32 20.60
N GLY A 205 1.98 10.99 20.58
CA GLY A 205 0.83 10.18 20.18
C GLY A 205 0.68 10.05 18.66
N GLU A 206 1.77 10.22 17.90
CA GLU A 206 1.75 10.26 16.44
C GLU A 206 2.07 8.91 15.80
N THR A 207 1.42 8.65 14.67
CA THR A 207 1.74 7.54 13.77
C THR A 207 2.48 8.09 12.55
N CYS A 208 3.77 7.78 12.41
CA CYS A 208 4.62 8.33 11.36
C CYS A 208 4.98 7.27 10.30
N ILE A 209 4.64 7.55 9.05
CA ILE A 209 4.90 6.69 7.89
C ILE A 209 6.04 7.31 7.07
N TYR A 210 7.10 6.54 6.87
CA TYR A 210 8.30 7.01 6.16
C TYR A 210 8.16 6.86 4.65
N PRO A 211 8.73 7.81 3.87
CA PRO A 211 8.84 7.68 2.43
C PRO A 211 9.92 6.66 2.04
N ASN A 212 9.76 6.06 0.86
CA ASN A 212 10.76 5.20 0.24
C ASN A 212 10.84 5.52 -1.27
N PRO A 213 11.95 6.09 -1.79
CA PRO A 213 13.14 6.52 -1.07
C PRO A 213 12.93 7.81 -0.26
N ALA A 214 13.65 7.94 0.86
CA ALA A 214 13.57 9.14 1.71
C ALA A 214 14.51 10.29 1.30
N SER A 215 15.58 10.01 0.56
CA SER A 215 16.58 11.00 0.17
C SER A 215 16.89 10.92 -1.32
N PHE A 216 16.98 12.09 -1.94
CA PHE A 216 17.25 12.28 -3.36
C PHE A 216 18.59 12.99 -3.54
N PRO A 217 19.45 12.50 -4.47
CA PRO A 217 20.82 12.96 -4.58
C PRO A 217 20.90 14.45 -4.94
N ARG A 218 21.91 15.09 -4.37
CA ARG A 218 22.30 16.48 -4.63
C ARG A 218 23.02 16.58 -5.97
N LYS A 219 22.36 17.12 -6.99
CA LYS A 219 22.94 17.32 -8.33
C LYS A 219 22.15 18.36 -9.12
N ASN A 220 22.66 18.70 -10.30
CA ASN A 220 21.87 19.41 -11.31
C ASN A 220 20.84 18.43 -11.91
N TRP A 221 19.57 18.64 -11.55
CA TRP A 221 18.46 17.82 -12.03
C TRP A 221 17.84 18.36 -13.33
N TYR A 222 17.92 19.66 -13.57
CA TYR A 222 17.18 20.33 -14.64
C TYR A 222 18.00 21.47 -15.24
N ARG A 223 18.08 21.46 -16.58
CA ARG A 223 18.71 22.51 -17.38
C ARG A 223 17.72 23.05 -18.40
N SER A 224 17.65 24.37 -18.52
CA SER A 224 16.73 25.04 -19.43
C SER A 224 17.18 26.47 -19.72
N ASP A 225 17.17 26.84 -21.00
CA ASP A 225 17.46 28.20 -21.46
C ASP A 225 16.21 29.10 -21.51
N LYS A 226 15.05 28.58 -21.06
CA LYS A 226 13.77 29.31 -21.07
C LYS A 226 13.57 30.10 -19.77
N ASP A 227 12.59 31.00 -19.80
CA ASP A 227 12.16 31.74 -18.60
C ASP A 227 11.88 30.79 -17.42
N LYS A 228 12.29 31.24 -16.23
CA LYS A 228 12.12 30.50 -14.98
C LYS A 228 10.63 30.35 -14.66
N LYS A 229 10.22 29.10 -14.47
CA LYS A 229 8.86 28.71 -14.07
C LYS A 229 8.94 27.55 -13.09
N HIS A 230 7.85 27.28 -12.39
CA HIS A 230 7.74 26.06 -11.60
C HIS A 230 7.81 24.83 -12.50
N VAL A 231 8.65 23.87 -12.13
CA VAL A 231 8.83 22.60 -12.83
C VAL A 231 8.68 21.47 -11.82
N TRP A 232 7.68 20.61 -12.00
CA TRP A 232 7.41 19.49 -11.09
C TRP A 232 8.52 18.44 -11.18
N PHE A 233 9.04 18.02 -10.03
CA PHE A 233 10.14 17.06 -9.95
C PHE A 233 9.73 15.69 -10.48
N GLY A 234 8.61 15.13 -10.01
CA GLY A 234 8.14 13.82 -10.43
C GLY A 234 7.61 13.77 -11.87
N GLU A 235 7.04 14.87 -12.37
CA GLU A 235 6.37 14.89 -13.69
C GLU A 235 7.24 15.41 -14.84
N ASN A 236 8.08 16.42 -14.60
CA ASN A 236 8.73 17.16 -15.68
C ASN A 236 10.26 17.02 -15.72
N ILE A 237 10.88 16.52 -14.66
CA ILE A 237 12.33 16.40 -14.54
C ILE A 237 12.78 14.97 -14.86
N ASN A 238 13.77 14.82 -15.74
CA ASN A 238 14.29 13.51 -16.11
C ASN A 238 14.90 12.80 -14.90
N GLY A 239 14.35 11.64 -14.55
CA GLY A 239 14.76 10.84 -13.40
C GLY A 239 14.21 11.33 -12.06
N GLY A 240 13.36 12.36 -12.06
CA GLY A 240 12.50 12.63 -10.91
C GLY A 240 11.35 11.63 -10.84
N ILE A 241 10.88 11.37 -9.63
CA ILE A 241 9.76 10.48 -9.33
C ILE A 241 8.86 11.16 -8.30
N GLN A 242 7.57 10.81 -8.29
CA GLN A 242 6.69 11.19 -7.19
C GLN A 242 7.10 10.44 -5.91
N PHE A 243 6.85 11.05 -4.75
CA PHE A 243 7.21 10.47 -3.47
C PHE A 243 6.25 9.35 -3.09
N GLU A 244 6.80 8.17 -2.85
CA GLU A 244 6.05 7.01 -2.38
C GLU A 244 6.28 6.77 -0.88
N TYR A 245 5.27 6.22 -0.20
CA TYR A 245 5.25 5.94 1.25
C TYR A 245 4.96 4.47 1.53
N ASN A 246 5.37 3.61 0.60
CA ASN A 246 5.23 2.17 0.62
C ASN A 246 6.51 1.50 1.11
N ASP A 247 6.34 0.33 1.70
CA ASP A 247 7.41 -0.66 1.82
C ASP A 247 7.43 -1.52 0.54
N ASP A 248 8.57 -2.10 0.19
CA ASP A 248 8.73 -3.00 -0.98
C ASP A 248 7.85 -4.26 -0.85
N SER A 249 7.32 -4.52 0.35
CA SER A 249 6.48 -5.66 0.69
C SER A 249 5.00 -5.52 0.29
N ILE A 250 4.53 -4.30 -0.02
CA ILE A 250 3.11 -4.01 -0.28
C ILE A 250 2.90 -3.34 -1.63
N SER A 251 1.76 -3.63 -2.27
CA SER A 251 1.43 -2.95 -3.54
C SER A 251 1.04 -1.48 -3.30
N PRO A 252 1.26 -0.59 -4.29
CA PRO A 252 0.86 0.81 -4.18
C PRO A 252 -0.64 1.00 -3.90
N GLN A 253 -1.50 0.11 -4.43
CA GLN A 253 -2.94 0.16 -4.19
C GLN A 253 -3.30 -0.17 -2.74
N SER A 254 -2.62 -1.15 -2.15
CA SER A 254 -2.80 -1.50 -0.74
C SER A 254 -2.33 -0.35 0.15
N MET A 255 -1.17 0.24 -0.14
CA MET A 255 -0.67 1.41 0.61
C MET A 255 -1.62 2.61 0.50
N ALA A 256 -2.19 2.88 -0.68
CA ALA A 256 -3.18 3.94 -0.87
C ALA A 256 -4.44 3.69 -0.01
N THR A 257 -4.85 2.43 0.13
CA THR A 257 -5.95 2.04 1.01
C THR A 257 -5.60 2.31 2.47
N GLN A 258 -4.40 1.90 2.93
CA GLN A 258 -3.95 2.15 4.29
C GLN A 258 -3.88 3.65 4.61
N LEU A 259 -3.33 4.47 3.71
CA LEU A 259 -3.32 5.93 3.85
C LEU A 259 -4.73 6.53 3.90
N ALA A 260 -5.68 5.99 3.14
CA ALA A 260 -7.08 6.45 3.19
C ALA A 260 -7.69 6.23 4.57
N PHE A 261 -7.47 5.06 5.19
CA PHE A 261 -7.91 4.79 6.56
C PHE A 261 -7.18 5.66 7.59
N MET A 262 -5.87 5.86 7.44
CA MET A 262 -5.10 6.76 8.31
C MET A 262 -5.66 8.18 8.30
N ARG A 263 -6.06 8.69 7.13
CA ARG A 263 -6.70 10.01 7.01
C ARG A 263 -8.08 10.10 7.67
N LEU A 264 -8.81 8.97 7.76
CA LEU A 264 -10.11 8.90 8.43
C LEU A 264 -9.99 8.77 9.96
N LEU A 265 -8.91 8.14 10.43
CA LEU A 265 -8.67 7.89 11.85
C LEU A 265 -7.97 9.05 12.57
N ALA A 266 -7.33 9.95 11.81
CA ALA A 266 -6.62 11.10 12.33
C ALA A 266 -7.43 12.40 12.20
N ASN A 267 -7.19 13.33 13.14
CA ASN A 267 -7.73 14.69 13.06
C ASN A 267 -6.69 15.68 12.53
N HIS A 268 -5.41 15.38 12.74
CA HIS A 268 -4.28 16.21 12.33
C HIS A 268 -3.26 15.39 11.56
N ALA A 269 -2.60 16.04 10.61
CA ALA A 269 -1.44 15.48 9.92
C ALA A 269 -0.36 16.55 9.78
N SER A 270 0.89 16.11 9.84
CA SER A 270 2.06 16.96 9.63
C SER A 270 3.12 16.22 8.82
N GLN A 271 3.89 16.99 8.07
CA GLN A 271 5.04 16.48 7.33
C GLN A 271 6.07 17.59 7.10
N ASN A 272 7.35 17.20 7.14
CA ASN A 272 8.47 18.05 6.80
C ASN A 272 9.20 17.56 5.54
N ILE A 273 9.77 18.50 4.78
CA ILE A 273 10.65 18.24 3.65
C ILE A 273 11.83 19.18 3.73
N THR A 274 13.04 18.67 3.51
CA THR A 274 14.25 19.47 3.42
C THR A 274 14.66 19.62 1.96
N TYR A 275 14.74 20.87 1.51
CA TYR A 275 15.27 21.23 0.21
C TYR A 275 16.76 21.62 0.37
N HIS A 276 17.66 20.80 -0.15
CA HIS A 276 19.09 21.12 -0.24
C HIS A 276 19.33 21.91 -1.49
N CYS A 277 20.02 23.05 -1.38
CA CYS A 277 20.20 23.99 -2.48
C CYS A 277 21.66 24.35 -2.67
N LYS A 278 22.03 24.59 -3.94
CA LYS A 278 23.26 25.29 -4.31
C LYS A 278 22.92 26.19 -5.50
N ASN A 279 23.11 27.49 -5.31
CA ASN A 279 22.69 28.53 -6.27
C ASN A 279 21.22 28.47 -6.68
N SER A 280 20.34 28.04 -5.77
CA SER A 280 18.90 27.94 -5.99
C SER A 280 18.13 28.44 -4.78
N ILE A 281 17.17 29.33 -5.00
CA ILE A 281 16.31 29.89 -3.96
C ILE A 281 15.13 28.94 -3.69
N ALA A 282 14.89 28.65 -2.41
CA ALA A 282 13.83 27.73 -1.99
C ALA A 282 12.60 28.44 -1.40
N TYR A 283 12.80 29.57 -0.72
CA TYR A 283 11.74 30.29 -0.01
C TYR A 283 11.89 31.81 -0.12
N MET A 284 12.71 32.43 0.74
CA MET A 284 12.91 33.87 0.74
C MET A 284 14.05 34.28 -0.20
N ASP A 285 13.78 35.18 -1.14
CA ASP A 285 14.84 35.84 -1.91
C ASP A 285 15.31 37.08 -1.12
N GLU A 286 16.55 37.07 -0.63
CA GLU A 286 17.08 38.16 0.17
C GLU A 286 17.39 39.43 -0.63
N GLU A 287 17.73 39.30 -1.92
CA GLU A 287 18.00 40.44 -2.79
C GLU A 287 16.69 41.15 -3.17
N ALA A 288 15.64 40.36 -3.45
CA ALA A 288 14.35 40.88 -3.85
C ALA A 288 13.38 41.14 -2.68
N GLY A 289 13.69 40.64 -1.48
CA GLY A 289 12.90 40.79 -0.26
C GLY A 289 11.49 40.21 -0.35
N ASN A 290 11.28 39.13 -1.11
CA ASN A 290 9.96 38.53 -1.33
C ASN A 290 10.01 37.01 -1.54
N LEU A 291 8.83 36.38 -1.53
CA LEU A 291 8.65 34.92 -1.61
C LEU A 291 8.25 34.44 -3.03
N LYS A 292 8.41 35.25 -4.07
CA LYS A 292 7.93 34.92 -5.42
C LYS A 292 8.67 33.75 -6.07
N LYS A 293 9.89 33.43 -5.58
CA LYS A 293 10.71 32.30 -6.04
C LYS A 293 10.55 31.06 -5.17
N ALA A 294 9.68 31.09 -4.16
CA ALA A 294 9.49 29.96 -3.25
C ALA A 294 8.98 28.72 -3.98
N VAL A 295 9.38 27.54 -3.52
CA VAL A 295 8.93 26.26 -4.10
C VAL A 295 7.42 26.03 -3.92
N LEU A 296 6.84 25.19 -4.77
CA LEU A 296 5.49 24.64 -4.58
C LEU A 296 5.58 23.18 -4.14
N LEU A 297 4.60 22.74 -3.34
CA LEU A 297 4.45 21.33 -2.97
C LEU A 297 3.09 20.82 -3.44
N GLN A 298 3.04 19.57 -3.89
CA GLN A 298 1.78 18.90 -4.24
C GLN A 298 1.35 17.98 -3.10
N GLY A 299 0.17 18.24 -2.53
CA GLY A 299 -0.47 17.35 -1.59
C GLY A 299 -1.17 16.18 -2.27
N SER A 300 -1.61 15.20 -1.48
CA SER A 300 -2.21 13.95 -1.97
C SER A 300 -3.55 14.05 -2.70
N ASN A 301 -4.21 15.20 -2.63
CA ASN A 301 -5.49 15.45 -3.27
C ASN A 301 -5.37 16.55 -4.34
N ASP A 302 -4.23 16.60 -5.02
CA ASP A 302 -3.87 17.58 -6.05
C ASP A 302 -3.95 19.04 -5.58
N VAL A 303 -3.84 19.23 -4.26
CA VAL A 303 -3.81 20.55 -3.65
C VAL A 303 -2.38 21.06 -3.69
N GLU A 304 -2.19 22.22 -4.30
CA GLU A 304 -0.93 22.94 -4.26
C GLU A 304 -0.77 23.67 -2.91
N LEU A 305 0.36 23.46 -2.27
CA LEU A 305 0.79 24.17 -1.09
C LEU A 305 1.84 25.21 -1.47
N ARG A 306 1.65 26.44 -0.97
CA ARG A 306 2.39 27.63 -1.43
C ARG A 306 3.08 28.34 -0.25
N ALA A 307 4.02 29.22 -0.53
CA ALA A 307 4.61 30.09 0.48
C ALA A 307 3.65 31.23 0.90
N GLU A 308 2.86 31.75 -0.05
CA GLU A 308 1.93 32.86 0.14
C GLU A 308 0.52 32.49 -0.34
N GLY A 309 -0.49 33.16 0.23
CA GLY A 309 -1.89 33.02 -0.16
C GLY A 309 -2.79 32.65 1.01
N ASN A 310 -3.76 31.76 0.76
CA ASN A 310 -4.69 31.32 1.79
C ASN A 310 -3.97 30.51 2.87
N SER A 311 -4.06 30.96 4.13
CA SER A 311 -3.35 30.36 5.27
C SER A 311 -3.60 28.85 5.47
N ARG A 312 -4.70 28.31 4.92
CA ARG A 312 -5.00 26.87 4.96
C ARG A 312 -4.14 26.04 4.00
N PHE A 313 -3.51 26.66 3.03
CA PHE A 313 -2.71 26.04 1.97
C PHE A 313 -1.28 26.59 1.94
N THR A 314 -0.90 27.38 2.95
CA THR A 314 0.47 27.87 3.08
C THR A 314 1.29 26.95 3.98
N PHE A 315 2.50 26.61 3.56
CA PHE A 315 3.47 25.93 4.42
C PHE A 315 4.28 26.93 5.25
N SER A 316 4.87 26.46 6.35
CA SER A 316 5.82 27.20 7.17
C SER A 316 7.24 26.72 6.93
N VAL A 317 8.23 27.55 7.25
CA VAL A 317 9.65 27.21 7.14
C VAL A 317 10.28 27.25 8.51
N LEU A 318 10.97 26.16 8.90
CA LEU A 318 11.63 26.02 10.20
C LEU A 318 13.06 26.58 10.18
N GLU A 319 13.74 26.42 9.04
CA GLU A 319 15.12 26.87 8.81
C GLU A 319 15.23 27.28 7.34
N ASP A 320 15.80 28.44 7.03
CA ASP A 320 16.01 28.90 5.65
C ASP A 320 17.47 29.32 5.42
N GLY A 321 18.21 28.46 4.72
CA GLY A 321 19.59 28.69 4.31
C GLY A 321 19.76 28.89 2.80
N CYS A 322 18.66 28.97 2.04
CA CYS A 322 18.67 29.06 0.57
C CYS A 322 18.25 30.46 0.08
N THR A 323 18.65 31.51 0.81
CA THR A 323 18.20 32.89 0.53
C THR A 323 19.02 33.63 -0.51
N ARG A 324 20.26 33.17 -0.77
CA ARG A 324 21.23 33.76 -1.69
C ARG A 324 21.99 32.69 -2.48
N GLN A 325 22.53 33.07 -3.63
CA GLN A 325 23.36 32.20 -4.48
C GLN A 325 24.84 32.37 -4.11
N THR A 326 25.34 31.52 -3.20
CA THR A 326 26.69 31.62 -2.62
C THR A 326 27.71 30.65 -3.22
N GLY A 327 27.29 29.73 -4.09
CA GLY A 327 28.08 28.62 -4.60
C GLY A 327 28.27 27.46 -3.61
N GLN A 328 27.80 27.61 -2.36
CA GLN A 328 27.88 26.60 -1.32
C GLN A 328 26.53 25.91 -1.11
N TRP A 329 26.55 24.74 -0.46
CA TRP A 329 25.34 24.01 -0.12
C TRP A 329 24.65 24.63 1.10
N GLY A 330 23.39 25.01 0.92
CA GLY A 330 22.46 25.37 1.99
C GLY A 330 21.31 24.37 2.06
N LYS A 331 20.40 24.60 3.02
CA LYS A 331 19.15 23.84 3.12
C LYS A 331 18.02 24.73 3.61
N THR A 332 16.80 24.42 3.19
CA THR A 332 15.56 25.02 3.70
C THR A 332 14.65 23.89 4.16
N VAL A 333 14.22 23.94 5.42
CA VAL A 333 13.37 22.93 6.04
C VAL A 333 11.94 23.45 6.04
N ILE A 334 11.09 22.85 5.21
CA ILE A 334 9.69 23.22 5.02
C ILE A 334 8.82 22.27 5.83
N GLU A 335 7.82 22.82 6.52
CA GLU A 335 6.84 22.08 7.31
C GLU A 335 5.42 22.46 6.91
N TYR A 336 4.56 21.45 6.73
CA TYR A 336 3.13 21.66 6.57
C TYR A 336 2.35 20.89 7.64
N ARG A 337 1.51 21.63 8.39
CA ARG A 337 0.60 21.09 9.42
C ARG A 337 -0.83 21.40 9.04
N THR A 338 -1.74 20.44 9.16
CA THR A 338 -3.14 20.60 8.74
C THR A 338 -4.10 19.82 9.63
N SER A 339 -5.31 20.36 9.85
CA SER A 339 -6.44 19.64 10.44
C SER A 339 -7.29 18.89 9.40
N LYS A 340 -6.83 18.87 8.14
CA LYS A 340 -7.41 18.09 7.04
C LYS A 340 -6.36 17.10 6.54
N PRO A 341 -6.30 15.88 7.11
CA PRO A 341 -5.31 14.87 6.74
C PRO A 341 -5.33 14.47 5.27
N SER A 342 -6.46 14.65 4.58
CA SER A 342 -6.61 14.33 3.14
C SER A 342 -5.65 15.08 2.21
N ARG A 343 -4.98 16.13 2.69
CA ARG A 343 -3.98 16.89 1.93
C ARG A 343 -2.58 16.27 1.96
N LEU A 344 -2.32 15.39 2.93
CA LEU A 344 -1.02 14.72 3.12
C LEU A 344 -1.13 13.22 2.79
N PRO A 345 0.01 12.56 2.46
CA PRO A 345 1.36 13.11 2.32
C PRO A 345 1.59 14.06 1.13
N ILE A 346 2.75 14.70 1.11
CA ILE A 346 3.29 15.43 -0.03
C ILE A 346 3.77 14.42 -1.08
N LEU A 347 3.37 14.61 -2.34
CA LEU A 347 3.66 13.70 -3.45
C LEU A 347 4.70 14.25 -4.43
N ASP A 348 4.84 15.57 -4.52
CA ASP A 348 5.78 16.20 -5.45
C ASP A 348 6.19 17.61 -4.97
N ILE A 349 7.25 18.14 -5.56
CA ILE A 349 7.78 19.48 -5.33
C ILE A 349 8.11 20.14 -6.68
N ALA A 350 7.81 21.44 -6.81
CA ALA A 350 8.17 22.23 -7.97
C ALA A 350 9.01 23.47 -7.60
N PRO A 351 10.35 23.38 -7.70
CA PRO A 351 11.23 24.53 -7.60
C PRO A 351 11.02 25.50 -8.79
N LEU A 352 11.23 26.79 -8.54
CA LEU A 352 11.20 27.83 -9.57
C LEU A 352 12.60 28.28 -10.00
N ASP A 353 13.50 28.48 -9.04
CA ASP A 353 14.84 29.02 -9.28
C ASP A 353 15.84 27.92 -9.70
N ILE A 354 15.52 27.21 -10.78
CA ILE A 354 16.33 26.13 -11.37
C ILE A 354 16.44 26.30 -12.90
N GLY A 355 17.40 25.62 -13.53
CA GLY A 355 17.61 25.63 -14.98
C GLY A 355 19.01 26.08 -15.42
N GLY A 356 19.74 26.79 -14.57
CA GLY A 356 21.14 27.16 -14.82
C GLY A 356 22.12 25.99 -14.67
N ASP A 357 23.32 26.13 -15.25
CA ASP A 357 24.35 25.08 -15.24
C ASP A 357 24.90 24.78 -13.83
N ASP A 358 24.99 25.82 -12.99
CA ASP A 358 25.51 25.78 -11.62
C ASP A 358 24.42 25.65 -10.54
N GLN A 359 23.16 25.56 -10.96
CA GLN A 359 22.02 25.36 -10.06
C GLN A 359 21.82 23.87 -9.77
N GLU A 360 21.95 23.50 -8.51
CA GLU A 360 21.82 22.13 -8.05
C GLU A 360 20.88 22.05 -6.85
N PHE A 361 20.16 20.94 -6.73
CA PHE A 361 19.35 20.67 -5.56
C PHE A 361 19.32 19.19 -5.19
N GLY A 362 18.92 18.91 -3.96
CA GLY A 362 18.61 17.58 -3.45
C GLY A 362 17.44 17.67 -2.47
N LEU A 363 16.84 16.54 -2.13
CA LEU A 363 15.63 16.51 -1.30
C LEU A 363 15.78 15.45 -0.23
N ASP A 364 15.44 15.78 1.01
CA ASP A 364 15.16 14.77 2.04
C ASP A 364 13.69 14.88 2.44
N ILE A 365 12.93 13.83 2.20
CA ILE A 365 11.50 13.75 2.48
C ILE A 365 11.34 13.13 3.87
N GLY A 366 10.72 13.87 4.78
CA GLY A 366 10.44 13.36 6.11
C GLY A 366 9.15 12.53 6.16
N PRO A 367 8.91 11.82 7.27
CA PRO A 367 7.73 11.01 7.43
C PRO A 367 6.45 11.86 7.47
N VAL A 368 5.35 11.30 6.99
CA VAL A 368 4.01 11.85 7.22
C VAL A 368 3.49 11.32 8.55
N CYS A 369 3.19 12.22 9.48
CA CYS A 369 2.75 11.88 10.83
C CYS A 369 1.28 12.24 11.04
N PHE A 370 0.51 11.29 11.58
CA PHE A 370 -0.93 11.39 11.82
C PHE A 370 -1.25 11.36 13.33
N LYS A 371 -2.20 12.18 13.77
CA LYS A 371 -2.64 12.31 15.18
C LYS A 371 -4.14 12.46 15.35
#